data_AF-A0A7C4M320-F1
#
_entry.id   AF-A0A7C4M320-F1
#
_cell.length_a   1.000
_cell.length_b   1.000
_cell.length_c   1.000
_cell.angle_alpha   90.00
_cell.angle_beta   90.00
_cell.angle_gamma   90.00
#
_symmetry.space_group_name_H-M   'P 1'
#
loop_
_entity.id
_entity.type
_entity.pdbx_description
1 polymer ?
#
loop_
_entity_poly.entity_id
_entity_poly.type
_entity_poly.pdbx_seq_one_letter_code
_entity_poly.pdbx_strand_id
1 'polypeptide(L)'
;MELIRSFIAFDIEDENVVRELSKVQSALLECGADIKPVEAENIHITMRFLGEIPSIMIEKIYDEMSRVVFSPFDVEIKGLGAFPNIRHINVIWAGIGKGVNELRNVYYQLEPSLQKLGLRPDDKGFSPHITIAGVRGGRRRE
;
A
#
# COMPACT_ATOMS: atom_id res chain seq x y z
N MET A 1 13.07 -17.42 -17.81
CA MET A 1 12.86 -17.23 -16.37
C MET A 1 11.63 -16.35 -16.23
N GLU A 2 10.59 -16.84 -15.55
CA GLU A 2 9.34 -16.10 -15.40
C GLU A 2 9.56 -14.86 -14.53
N LEU A 3 9.03 -13.72 -14.98
CA LEU A 3 9.03 -12.47 -14.25
C LEU A 3 7.64 -12.26 -13.65
N ILE A 4 7.60 -11.86 -12.38
CA ILE A 4 6.36 -11.59 -11.66
C ILE A 4 6.43 -10.16 -11.13
N ARG A 5 5.37 -9.39 -11.33
CA ARG A 5 5.19 -8.11 -10.68
C ARG A 5 4.73 -8.34 -9.24
N SER A 6 5.52 -7.92 -8.26
CA SER A 6 5.25 -8.18 -6.86
C SER A 6 5.44 -6.96 -5.95
N PHE A 7 4.88 -7.08 -4.76
CA PHE A 7 5.01 -6.13 -3.67
C PHE A 7 4.87 -6.86 -2.34
N ILE A 8 5.28 -6.20 -1.26
CA ILE A 8 5.10 -6.65 0.12
C ILE A 8 4.09 -5.69 0.77
N ALA A 9 3.15 -6.23 1.54
CA ALA A 9 2.09 -5.47 2.18
C ALA A 9 1.73 -6.02 3.55
N PHE A 10 1.07 -5.19 4.35
CA PHE A 10 0.25 -5.65 5.46
C PHE A 10 -1.18 -5.79 4.96
N ASP A 11 -1.71 -6.99 5.11
CA ASP A 11 -3.09 -7.29 4.74
C ASP A 11 -4.08 -6.76 5.80
N ILE A 12 -5.33 -6.55 5.39
CA ILE A 12 -6.39 -6.09 6.29
C ILE A 12 -7.50 -7.13 6.29
N GLU A 13 -7.41 -8.05 7.25
CA GLU A 13 -8.37 -9.16 7.40
C GLU A 13 -9.63 -8.77 8.19
N ASP A 14 -9.63 -7.63 8.88
CA ASP A 14 -10.80 -7.18 9.64
C ASP A 14 -11.92 -6.70 8.71
N GLU A 15 -12.95 -7.53 8.56
CA GLU A 15 -14.13 -7.24 7.73
C GLU A 15 -14.84 -5.94 8.11
N ASN A 16 -14.81 -5.52 9.38
CA ASN A 16 -15.42 -4.25 9.80
C ASN A 16 -14.63 -3.07 9.23
N VAL A 17 -13.29 -3.15 9.26
CA VAL A 17 -12.42 -2.13 8.68
C VAL A 17 -12.67 -2.01 7.18
N VAL A 18 -12.68 -3.14 6.46
CA VAL A 18 -12.98 -3.19 5.02
C VAL A 18 -14.35 -2.57 4.74
N ARG A 19 -15.38 -2.94 5.52
CA ARG A 19 -16.73 -2.38 5.39
C ARG A 19 -16.79 -0.86 5.61
N GLU A 20 -16.09 -0.33 6.61
CA GLU A 20 -16.04 1.12 6.83
C GLU A 20 -15.33 1.84 5.68
N LEU A 21 -14.24 1.29 5.15
CA LEU A 21 -13.57 1.82 3.96
C LEU A 21 -14.49 1.79 2.73
N SER A 22 -15.28 0.74 2.55
CA SER A 22 -16.26 0.67 1.47
C SER A 22 -17.35 1.76 1.58
N LYS A 23 -17.79 2.10 2.79
CA LYS A 23 -18.72 3.24 2.97
C LYS A 23 -18.08 4.56 2.52
N VAL A 24 -16.79 4.76 2.82
CA VAL A 24 -16.05 5.94 2.36
C VAL A 24 -15.96 5.95 0.83
N GLN A 25 -15.67 4.81 0.19
CA GLN A 25 -15.68 4.68 -1.27
C GLN A 25 -17.05 5.04 -1.87
N SER A 26 -18.15 4.56 -1.27
CA SER A 26 -19.52 4.90 -1.70
C SER A 26 -19.80 6.40 -1.60
N ALA A 27 -19.46 7.03 -0.47
CA ALA A 27 -19.64 8.46 -0.28
C ALA A 27 -18.84 9.29 -1.32
N LEU A 28 -17.64 8.84 -1.71
CA LEU A 28 -16.84 9.49 -2.76
C LEU A 28 -17.51 9.36 -4.14
N LEU A 29 -18.10 8.21 -4.47
CA LEU A 29 -18.83 8.01 -5.72
C LEU A 29 -20.10 8.89 -5.79
N GLU A 30 -20.82 9.02 -4.68
CA GLU A 30 -22.03 9.86 -4.59
C GLU A 30 -21.74 11.35 -4.83
N CYS A 31 -20.50 11.78 -4.59
CA CYS A 31 -20.03 13.13 -4.90
C CYS A 31 -19.77 13.37 -6.41
N GLY A 32 -20.02 12.36 -7.27
CA GLY A 32 -19.83 12.45 -8.71
C GLY A 32 -18.37 12.36 -9.16
N ALA A 33 -17.48 11.85 -8.31
CA ALA A 33 -16.08 11.66 -8.66
C ALA A 33 -15.91 10.51 -9.68
N ASP A 34 -15.14 10.74 -10.75
CA ASP A 34 -14.80 9.70 -11.72
C ASP A 34 -13.65 8.83 -11.19
N ILE A 35 -13.99 7.94 -10.26
CA ILE A 35 -13.04 7.08 -9.55
C ILE A 35 -13.35 5.60 -9.79
N LYS A 36 -12.31 4.79 -9.67
CA LYS A 36 -12.39 3.33 -9.56
C LYS A 36 -12.03 2.96 -8.11
N PRO A 37 -13.00 2.53 -7.29
CA PRO A 37 -12.71 1.96 -5.98
C PRO A 37 -11.76 0.77 -6.07
N VAL A 38 -10.97 0.57 -5.03
CA VAL A 38 -10.22 -0.67 -4.83
C VAL A 38 -11.18 -1.74 -4.34
N GLU A 39 -11.15 -2.92 -4.96
CA GLU A 39 -11.95 -4.07 -4.53
C GLU A 39 -11.57 -4.50 -3.12
N ALA A 40 -12.52 -5.04 -2.35
CA ALA A 40 -12.36 -5.35 -0.93
C ALA A 40 -11.15 -6.26 -0.65
N GLU A 41 -10.98 -7.30 -1.47
CA GLU A 41 -9.89 -8.27 -1.39
C GLU A 41 -8.50 -7.69 -1.74
N ASN A 42 -8.46 -6.48 -2.30
CA ASN A 42 -7.23 -5.79 -2.64
C ASN A 42 -6.91 -4.65 -1.66
N ILE A 43 -7.67 -4.48 -0.57
CA ILE A 43 -7.40 -3.46 0.44
C ILE A 43 -6.23 -3.91 1.31
N HIS A 44 -5.13 -3.15 1.26
CA HIS A 44 -3.92 -3.42 2.03
C HIS A 44 -3.10 -2.14 2.27
N ILE A 45 -2.14 -2.21 3.18
CA ILE A 45 -1.08 -1.19 3.32
C ILE A 45 0.14 -1.69 2.56
N THR A 46 0.44 -1.09 1.40
CA THR A 46 1.63 -1.49 0.63
C THR A 46 2.88 -1.01 1.35
N MET A 47 3.78 -1.93 1.68
CA MET A 47 5.05 -1.63 2.33
C MET A 47 6.17 -1.38 1.32
N ARG A 48 6.29 -2.24 0.29
CA ARG A 48 7.38 -2.16 -0.70
C ARG A 48 6.95 -2.69 -2.05
N PHE A 49 7.03 -1.87 -3.10
CA PHE A 49 6.89 -2.33 -4.49
C PHE A 49 8.21 -2.89 -5.00
N LEU A 50 8.22 -4.17 -5.41
CA LEU A 50 9.43 -4.86 -5.86
C LEU A 50 9.63 -4.74 -7.39
N GLY A 51 8.59 -4.31 -8.10
CA GLY A 51 8.60 -4.25 -9.56
C GLY A 51 8.47 -5.65 -10.17
N GLU A 52 9.00 -5.84 -11.38
CA GLU A 52 9.12 -7.15 -12.00
C GLU A 52 10.40 -7.82 -11.53
N ILE A 53 10.26 -8.96 -10.85
CA ILE A 53 11.38 -9.76 -10.35
C ILE A 53 11.30 -11.19 -10.87
N PRO A 54 12.42 -11.90 -11.02
CA PRO A 54 12.42 -13.33 -11.29
C PRO A 54 11.63 -14.09 -10.22
N SER A 55 10.77 -15.04 -10.63
CA SER A 55 9.95 -15.82 -9.69
C SER A 55 10.78 -16.55 -8.61
N ILE A 56 12.00 -16.96 -8.94
CA ILE A 56 12.96 -17.57 -7.99
C ILE A 56 13.41 -16.63 -6.86
N MET A 57 13.22 -15.31 -6.99
CA MET A 57 13.51 -14.36 -5.92
C MET A 57 12.45 -14.36 -4.81
N ILE A 58 11.24 -14.88 -5.08
CA ILE A 58 10.13 -14.86 -4.13
C ILE A 58 10.49 -15.62 -2.85
N GLU A 59 11.07 -16.82 -2.98
CA GLU A 59 11.47 -17.63 -1.83
C GLU A 59 12.55 -16.92 -0.98
N LYS A 60 13.55 -16.30 -1.64
CA LYS A 60 14.59 -15.53 -0.93
C LYS A 60 14.02 -14.32 -0.19
N ILE A 61 13.06 -13.62 -0.79
CA ILE A 61 12.40 -12.46 -0.16
C ILE A 61 11.55 -12.93 1.02
N TYR A 62 10.84 -14.05 0.87
CA TYR A 62 10.07 -14.67 1.94
C TYR A 62 10.96 -15.05 3.14
N ASP A 63 12.12 -15.63 2.88
CA ASP A 63 13.09 -15.95 3.93
C ASP A 63 13.56 -14.70 4.68
N GLU A 64 13.83 -13.60 3.99
CA GLU A 64 14.18 -12.33 4.64
C GLU A 64 13.01 -11.73 5.42
N MET A 65 11.77 -11.84 4.92
CA MET A 65 10.57 -11.42 5.65
C MET A 65 10.40 -12.21 6.96
N SER A 66 10.69 -13.51 6.96
CA SER A 66 10.58 -14.37 8.14
C SER A 66 11.52 -13.98 9.30
N ARG A 67 12.58 -13.20 9.01
CA ARG A 67 13.57 -12.74 9.99
C ARG A 67 13.19 -11.43 10.66
N VAL A 68 12.17 -10.74 10.16
CA VAL A 68 11.72 -9.46 10.72
C VAL A 68 10.99 -9.72 12.03
N VAL A 69 11.36 -8.99 13.09
CA VAL A 69 10.79 -9.19 14.43
C VAL A 69 10.01 -7.96 14.86
N PHE A 70 8.75 -8.18 15.23
CA PHE A 70 7.89 -7.16 15.81
C PHE A 70 6.86 -7.81 16.74
N SER A 71 6.39 -7.05 17.73
CA SER A 71 5.25 -7.44 18.54
C SER A 71 3.95 -7.02 17.86
N PRO A 72 2.82 -7.72 18.03
CA PRO A 72 1.52 -7.23 17.56
C PRO A 72 1.25 -5.81 18.09
N PHE A 73 0.67 -4.97 17.22
CA PHE A 73 0.38 -3.57 17.54
C PHE A 73 -0.94 -3.14 16.88
N ASP A 74 -1.55 -2.11 17.47
CA ASP A 74 -2.78 -1.53 16.93
C ASP A 74 -2.48 -0.49 15.85
N VAL A 75 -3.33 -0.48 14.82
CA VAL A 75 -3.30 0.52 13.74
C VAL A 75 -4.62 1.27 13.74
N GLU A 76 -4.56 2.60 13.74
CA GLU A 76 -5.74 3.46 13.58
C GLU A 76 -5.75 4.03 12.16
N ILE A 77 -6.81 3.78 11.40
CA ILE A 77 -7.01 4.40 10.08
C ILE A 77 -7.68 5.75 10.30
N LYS A 78 -7.06 6.82 9.80
CA LYS A 78 -7.51 8.19 10.04
C LYS A 78 -7.16 9.13 8.90
N GLY A 79 -8.17 9.90 8.50
CA GLY A 79 -8.02 10.96 7.50
C GLY A 79 -7.95 10.40 6.07
N LEU A 80 -8.15 11.30 5.11
CA LEU A 80 -8.03 11.03 3.69
C LEU A 80 -6.98 11.94 3.08
N GLY A 81 -6.32 11.43 2.05
CA GLY A 81 -5.39 12.20 1.24
C GLY A 81 -5.41 11.76 -0.21
N ALA A 82 -4.55 12.41 -0.99
CA ALA A 82 -4.46 12.17 -2.42
C ALA A 82 -3.01 12.21 -2.90
N PHE A 83 -2.69 11.37 -3.89
CA PHE A 83 -1.44 11.44 -4.64
C PHE A 83 -1.65 11.87 -6.10
N PRO A 84 -0.69 12.60 -6.69
CA PRO A 84 0.44 13.26 -6.01
C PRO A 84 0.02 14.38 -5.05
N ASN A 85 -1.13 15.02 -5.25
CA ASN A 85 -1.67 16.04 -4.34
C ASN A 85 -3.16 16.31 -4.64
N ILE A 86 -3.83 17.11 -3.80
CA ILE A 86 -5.28 17.39 -3.93
C ILE A 86 -5.65 18.20 -5.20
N ARG A 87 -4.70 18.91 -5.82
CA ARG A 87 -4.96 19.65 -7.07
C ARG A 87 -4.88 18.73 -8.30
N HIS A 88 -4.16 17.61 -8.18
CA HIS A 88 -3.97 16.61 -9.22
C HIS A 88 -4.08 15.22 -8.60
N ILE A 89 -5.31 14.74 -8.47
CA ILE A 89 -5.62 13.47 -7.80
C ILE A 89 -5.54 12.35 -8.84
N ASN A 90 -4.60 11.43 -8.64
CA ASN A 90 -4.51 10.15 -9.35
C ASN A 90 -4.97 9.00 -8.45
N VAL A 91 -4.69 9.11 -7.14
CA VAL A 91 -5.00 8.09 -6.13
C VAL A 91 -5.58 8.80 -4.91
N ILE A 92 -6.65 8.24 -4.35
CA ILE A 92 -7.22 8.61 -3.06
C ILE A 92 -6.87 7.51 -2.06
N TRP A 93 -6.40 7.91 -0.88
CA TRP A 93 -5.95 6.98 0.15
C TRP A 93 -6.45 7.38 1.54
N ALA A 94 -6.56 6.39 2.43
CA ALA A 94 -6.80 6.58 3.85
C ALA A 94 -5.47 6.56 4.62
N GLY A 95 -5.31 7.52 5.53
CA GLY A 95 -4.08 7.68 6.31
C GLY A 95 -4.03 6.77 7.53
N ILE A 96 -2.85 6.66 8.13
CA ILE A 96 -2.64 5.92 9.39
C ILE A 96 -2.37 6.94 10.50
N GLY A 97 -3.22 6.96 11.53
CA GLY A 97 -3.14 7.85 12.68
C GLY A 97 -2.32 7.31 13.86
N LYS A 98 -2.37 5.99 14.10
CA LYS A 98 -1.58 5.25 15.11
C LYS A 98 -1.03 3.99 14.47
N GLY A 99 0.09 3.48 14.97
CA GLY A 99 0.79 2.32 14.37
C GLY A 99 1.81 2.69 13.28
N VAL A 100 1.96 3.99 12.95
CA VAL A 100 2.86 4.45 11.88
C VAL A 100 4.33 4.10 12.16
N ASN A 101 4.76 4.23 13.42
CA ASN A 101 6.15 4.00 13.79
C ASN A 101 6.48 2.51 13.78
N GLU A 102 5.53 1.68 14.20
CA GLU A 102 5.60 0.24 14.21
C GLU A 102 5.66 -0.31 12.78
N LEU A 103 4.78 0.18 11.89
CA LEU A 103 4.83 -0.13 10.45
C LEU A 103 6.19 0.28 9.85
N ARG A 104 6.68 1.48 10.16
CA ARG A 104 8.00 1.94 9.71
C ARG A 104 9.14 1.09 10.25
N ASN A 105 9.06 0.65 11.49
CA ASN A 105 10.06 -0.21 12.10
C ASN A 105 10.17 -1.55 11.34
N VAL A 106 9.04 -2.16 10.96
CA VAL A 106 9.04 -3.37 10.12
C VAL A 106 9.68 -3.11 8.75
N TYR A 107 9.30 -2.00 8.09
CA TYR A 107 9.91 -1.60 6.82
C TYR A 107 11.43 -1.43 6.91
N TYR A 108 11.92 -0.68 7.90
CA TYR A 108 13.35 -0.38 8.05
C TYR A 108 14.18 -1.59 8.52
N GLN A 109 13.55 -2.59 9.16
CA GLN A 109 14.20 -3.87 9.43
C GLN A 109 14.42 -4.67 8.15
N LEU A 110 13.44 -4.67 7.23
CA LEU A 110 13.48 -5.50 6.03
C LEU A 110 14.31 -4.87 4.89
N GLU A 111 14.24 -3.56 4.72
CA GLU A 111 14.82 -2.83 3.58
C GLU A 111 16.33 -3.13 3.35
N PRO A 112 17.21 -3.17 4.38
CA PRO A 112 18.62 -3.52 4.18
C PRO A 112 18.84 -4.94 3.62
N SER A 113 17.98 -5.89 4.01
CA SER A 113 18.04 -7.27 3.49
C SER A 113 17.60 -7.33 2.03
N LEU A 114 16.55 -6.59 1.64
CA LEU A 114 16.12 -6.49 0.25
C LEU A 114 17.23 -5.89 -0.64
N GLN A 115 17.96 -4.90 -0.14
CA GLN A 115 19.09 -4.31 -0.86
C GLN A 115 20.24 -5.30 -1.06
N LYS A 116 20.53 -6.16 -0.07
CA LYS A 116 21.53 -7.24 -0.21
C LYS A 116 21.13 -8.27 -1.27
N LEU A 117 19.84 -8.44 -1.51
CA LEU A 117 19.30 -9.25 -2.60
C LEU A 117 19.35 -8.54 -3.98
N GLY A 118 19.88 -7.32 -4.05
CA GLY A 118 20.04 -6.57 -5.28
C GLY A 118 18.81 -5.74 -5.69
N LEU A 119 17.80 -5.63 -4.81
CA LEU A 119 16.67 -4.75 -5.04
C LEU A 119 17.09 -3.29 -4.81
N ARG A 120 16.70 -2.41 -5.73
CA ARG A 120 17.00 -0.97 -5.57
C ARG A 120 16.25 -0.40 -4.36
N PRO A 121 16.83 0.57 -3.65
CA PRO A 121 16.12 1.25 -2.57
C PRO A 121 14.89 2.00 -3.07
N ASP A 122 13.93 2.22 -2.18
CA ASP A 122 12.82 3.14 -2.45
C ASP A 122 13.21 4.57 -2.06
N ASP A 123 13.54 5.42 -3.03
CA ASP A 123 13.99 6.79 -2.80
C ASP A 123 12.92 7.67 -2.10
N LYS A 124 11.65 7.26 -2.16
CA LYS A 124 10.53 7.97 -1.51
C LYS A 124 10.36 7.55 -0.05
N GLY A 125 11.01 6.48 0.37
CA GLY A 125 10.83 5.86 1.67
C GLY A 125 9.40 5.32 1.87
N PHE A 126 9.07 5.04 3.13
CA PHE A 126 7.78 4.46 3.49
C PHE A 126 6.84 5.45 4.18
N SER A 127 5.73 5.74 3.50
CA SER A 127 4.59 6.50 4.01
C SER A 127 3.38 5.58 4.07
N PRO A 128 3.06 4.96 5.22
CA PRO A 128 1.95 4.02 5.34
C PRO A 128 0.60 4.68 4.99
N HIS A 129 -0.14 4.04 4.09
CA HIS A 129 -1.47 4.45 3.65
C HIS A 129 -2.21 3.25 3.06
N ILE A 130 -3.53 3.36 2.99
CA ILE A 130 -4.39 2.38 2.32
C ILE A 130 -4.95 3.04 1.07
N THR A 131 -4.65 2.50 -0.11
CA THR A 131 -5.27 3.00 -1.33
C THR A 131 -6.74 2.58 -1.36
N ILE A 132 -7.66 3.54 -1.47
CA ILE A 132 -9.10 3.26 -1.47
C ILE A 132 -9.74 3.48 -2.85
N ALA A 133 -9.15 4.33 -3.69
CA ALA A 133 -9.61 4.51 -5.06
C ALA A 133 -8.52 5.10 -5.94
N GLY A 134 -8.51 4.71 -7.22
CA GLY A 134 -7.79 5.41 -8.28
C GLY A 134 -8.74 6.33 -9.05
N VAL A 135 -8.27 7.47 -9.53
CA VAL A 135 -9.06 8.30 -10.46
C VAL A 135 -9.01 7.64 -11.84
N ARG A 136 -10.18 7.42 -12.45
CA ARG A 136 -10.25 7.01 -13.85
C ARG A 136 -9.79 8.23 -14.64
N GLY A 137 -8.66 8.10 -15.33
CA GLY A 137 -7.95 9.23 -15.94
C GLY A 137 -8.92 10.18 -16.63
N GLY A 138 -8.90 11.45 -16.20
CA GLY A 138 -9.68 12.49 -16.84
C GLY A 138 -9.44 12.48 -18.35
N ARG A 139 -10.47 12.83 -19.13
CA ARG A 139 -10.40 13.12 -20.56
C ARG A 139 -8.99 13.55 -20.95
N ARG A 140 -8.40 12.81 -21.89
CA ARG A 140 -7.23 13.19 -22.70
C ARG A 140 -7.22 14.71 -22.82
N ARG A 141 -6.35 15.39 -22.07
CA ARG A 141 -6.09 16.81 -22.30
C ARG A 141 -5.08 16.83 -23.42
N GLU A 142 -5.55 17.31 -24.57
CA GLU A 142 -4.73 17.69 -25.73
C GLU A 142 -3.61 18.64 -25.31
#